data_AF-A0A2V8IGL2-F1
#
_entry.id   AF-A0A2V8IGL2-F1
#
_cell.length_a   1.000
_cell.length_b   1.000
_cell.length_c   1.000
_cell.angle_alpha   90.00
_cell.angle_beta   90.00
_cell.angle_gamma   90.00
#
_symmetry.space_group_name_H-M   'P 1'
#
loop_
_entity.id
_entity.type
_entity.pdbx_description
1 polymer ?
#
loop_
_entity_poly.entity_id
_entity_poly.type
_entity_poly.pdbx_seq_one_letter_code
_entity_poly.pdbx_strand_id
1 'polypeptide(L)'
;MMKRILSTVAGFVVIGVANAPAQQPASSAPAGNAKAGQALFMKIGCYECHGNEGQGGAAGPRIGRSPMLAFRNFITYIRAPRGEMPPYSAKVIPEKDV
;
A
#
# COMPACT_ATOMS: atom_id res chain seq x y z
N MET A 1 53.27 -2.76 -42.16
CA MET A 1 52.54 -1.88 -41.21
C MET A 1 51.76 -0.90 -42.09
N MET A 2 50.51 -1.17 -42.47
CA MET A 2 49.30 -0.57 -41.91
C MET A 2 48.11 -1.20 -42.66
N LYS A 3 47.16 -1.81 -41.94
CA LYS A 3 46.05 -2.58 -42.52
C LYS A 3 44.84 -1.66 -42.63
N ARG A 4 44.35 -1.39 -43.85
CA ARG A 4 43.14 -0.60 -44.11
C ARG A 4 41.93 -1.52 -43.95
N ILE A 5 41.13 -1.29 -42.91
CA ILE A 5 39.90 -2.04 -42.65
C ILE A 5 38.75 -1.22 -43.22
N LEU A 6 38.10 -1.75 -44.26
CA LEU A 6 36.87 -1.19 -44.83
C LEU A 6 35.73 -1.37 -43.80
N SER A 7 35.16 -0.26 -43.33
CA SER A 7 33.96 -0.27 -42.49
C SER A 7 32.70 -0.45 -43.35
N THR A 8 32.19 -1.68 -43.44
CA THR A 8 30.80 -1.93 -43.82
C THR A 8 29.91 -1.65 -42.60
N VAL A 9 29.18 -0.54 -42.62
CA VAL A 9 28.11 -0.26 -41.66
C VAL A 9 26.89 -1.10 -42.06
N ALA A 10 26.74 -2.27 -41.45
CA ALA A 10 25.49 -3.01 -41.48
C ALA A 10 24.52 -2.35 -40.49
N GLY A 11 23.61 -1.53 -41.03
CA GLY A 11 22.55 -0.88 -40.25
C GLY A 11 21.56 -1.92 -39.72
N PHE A 12 21.62 -2.22 -38.43
CA PHE A 12 20.56 -2.93 -37.73
C PHE A 12 19.51 -1.92 -37.26
N VAL A 13 18.38 -1.85 -37.95
CA VAL A 13 17.19 -1.15 -37.47
C VAL A 13 16.58 -1.98 -36.36
N VAL A 14 16.81 -1.57 -35.11
CA VAL A 14 16.16 -2.16 -33.93
C VAL A 14 14.77 -1.53 -33.83
N ILE A 15 13.74 -2.28 -34.21
CA ILE A 15 12.34 -1.91 -33.99
C ILE A 15 12.07 -2.06 -32.48
N GLY A 16 12.06 -0.93 -31.76
CA GLY A 16 11.73 -0.89 -30.34
C GLY A 16 10.25 -1.19 -30.12
N VAL A 17 9.94 -2.38 -29.60
CA VAL A 17 8.62 -2.69 -29.03
C VAL A 17 8.46 -1.94 -27.71
N ALA A 18 7.75 -0.83 -27.74
CA ALA A 18 7.33 -0.10 -26.55
C ALA A 18 6.29 -0.94 -25.78
N ASN A 19 6.72 -1.64 -24.74
CA ASN A 19 5.81 -2.23 -23.75
C ASN A 19 5.28 -1.11 -22.86
N ALA A 20 4.05 -0.65 -23.12
CA ALA A 20 3.35 0.23 -22.19
C ALA A 20 3.00 -0.57 -20.91
N PRO A 21 3.32 -0.08 -19.70
CA PRO A 21 2.85 -0.73 -18.49
C PRO A 21 1.32 -0.63 -18.46
N ALA A 22 0.65 -1.78 -18.44
CA ALA A 22 -0.79 -1.84 -18.23
C ALA A 22 -1.09 -1.24 -16.85
N GLN A 23 -1.70 -0.05 -16.84
CA GLN A 23 -2.18 0.58 -15.62
C GLN A 23 -3.31 -0.29 -15.07
N GLN A 24 -3.01 -1.10 -14.05
CA GLN A 24 -4.01 -1.92 -13.39
C GLN A 24 -5.10 -1.00 -12.85
N PRO A 25 -6.39 -1.29 -13.08
CA PRO A 25 -7.47 -0.49 -12.54
C PRO A 25 -7.33 -0.45 -11.02
N ALA A 26 -7.39 0.75 -10.45
CA ALA A 26 -7.38 0.93 -9.01
C ALA A 26 -8.56 0.12 -8.44
N SER A 27 -8.24 -0.95 -7.71
CA SER A 27 -9.25 -1.78 -7.06
C SER A 27 -10.09 -0.88 -6.17
N SER A 28 -11.36 -0.71 -6.51
CA SER A 28 -12.32 0.05 -5.71
C SER A 28 -12.27 -0.46 -4.28
N ALA A 29 -12.10 0.44 -3.31
CA ALA A 29 -12.22 0.05 -1.90
C ALA A 29 -13.60 -0.58 -1.68
N PRO A 30 -13.72 -1.63 -0.85
CA PRO A 30 -15.03 -2.13 -0.46
C PRO A 30 -15.88 -1.00 0.14
N ALA A 31 -17.19 -1.07 -0.01
CA ALA A 31 -18.10 -0.09 0.59
C ALA A 31 -17.93 0.03 2.13
N GLY A 32 -17.41 -1.01 2.76
CA GLY A 32 -17.10 -1.07 4.19
C GLY A 32 -18.35 -1.19 5.08
N ASN A 33 -18.14 -1.48 6.36
CA ASN A 33 -19.19 -1.45 7.39
C ASN A 33 -18.63 -0.77 8.65
N ALA A 34 -19.03 0.49 8.87
CA ALA A 34 -18.51 1.30 9.96
C ALA A 34 -18.78 0.67 11.35
N LYS A 35 -19.94 0.04 11.55
CA LYS A 35 -20.29 -0.60 12.82
C LYS A 35 -19.43 -1.83 13.10
N ALA A 36 -19.15 -2.63 12.07
CA ALA A 36 -18.23 -3.77 12.18
C ALA A 36 -16.78 -3.30 12.43
N GLY A 37 -16.33 -2.27 11.70
CA GLY A 37 -15.01 -1.67 11.88
C GLY A 37 -14.82 -1.08 13.27
N GLN A 38 -15.83 -0.41 13.82
CA GLN A 38 -15.81 0.09 15.20
C GLN A 38 -15.71 -1.05 16.22
N ALA A 39 -16.48 -2.13 16.05
CA ALA A 39 -16.41 -3.29 16.95
C ALA A 39 -15.02 -3.93 16.93
N LEU A 40 -14.41 -4.05 15.75
CA LEU A 40 -13.04 -4.55 15.61
C LEU A 40 -12.02 -3.59 16.25
N PHE A 41 -12.14 -2.28 16.00
CA PHE A 41 -11.29 -1.24 16.56
C PHE A 41 -11.24 -1.30 18.10
N MET A 42 -12.39 -1.56 18.73
CA MET A 42 -12.49 -1.75 20.18
C MET A 42 -11.95 -3.11 20.62
N LYS A 43 -12.32 -4.19 19.93
CA LYS A 43 -11.92 -5.56 20.29
C LYS A 43 -10.41 -5.79 20.21
N ILE A 44 -9.75 -5.18 19.23
CA ILE A 44 -8.32 -5.34 18.97
C ILE A 44 -7.47 -4.39 19.82
N GLY A 45 -8.08 -3.38 20.47
CA GLY A 45 -7.35 -2.41 21.31
C GLY A 45 -6.75 -1.24 20.53
N CYS A 46 -7.15 -1.02 19.27
CA CYS A 46 -6.62 0.09 18.46
C CYS A 46 -6.86 1.46 19.12
N TYR A 47 -7.94 1.58 19.91
CA TYR A 47 -8.29 2.80 20.65
C TYR A 47 -7.28 3.17 21.74
N GLU A 48 -6.49 2.22 22.24
CA GLU A 48 -5.55 2.47 23.35
C GLU A 48 -4.48 3.49 22.94
N CYS A 49 -4.08 3.48 21.68
CA CYS A 49 -3.13 4.45 21.13
C CYS A 49 -3.82 5.55 20.30
N HIS A 50 -4.87 5.21 19.55
CA HIS A 50 -5.51 6.12 18.60
C HIS A 50 -6.74 6.86 19.15
N GLY A 51 -7.13 6.61 20.41
CA GLY A 51 -8.31 7.18 21.05
C GLY A 51 -9.63 6.51 20.63
N ASN A 52 -10.66 6.61 21.46
CA ASN A 52 -11.95 5.90 21.26
C ASN A 52 -12.69 6.21 19.95
N GLU A 53 -12.45 7.37 19.34
CA GLU A 53 -13.02 7.78 18.05
C GLU A 53 -11.96 7.88 16.94
N GLY A 54 -10.76 7.36 17.18
CA GLY A 54 -9.62 7.51 16.27
C GLY A 54 -9.08 8.95 16.21
N GLN A 55 -9.42 9.80 17.19
CA GLN A 55 -9.02 11.21 17.24
C GLN A 55 -7.51 11.43 17.46
N GLY A 56 -6.79 10.39 17.88
CA GLY A 56 -5.36 10.42 18.20
C GLY A 56 -5.07 10.92 19.61
N GLY A 57 -3.79 10.90 19.97
CA GLY A 57 -3.27 11.34 21.27
C GLY A 57 -1.75 11.23 21.32
N ALA A 58 -1.20 11.23 22.54
CA ALA A 58 0.25 11.12 22.74
C ALA A 58 0.80 9.75 22.31
N ALA A 59 0.01 8.69 22.44
CA ALA A 59 0.42 7.32 22.11
C ALA A 59 0.27 6.96 20.62
N GLY A 60 -0.52 7.71 19.86
CA GLY A 60 -0.77 7.38 18.45
C GLY A 60 -1.45 8.52 17.68
N PRO A 61 -1.18 8.64 16.37
CA PRO A 61 -1.73 9.72 15.55
C PRO A 61 -3.24 9.60 15.37
N ARG A 62 -3.85 10.70 14.93
CA ARG A 62 -5.25 10.69 14.49
C ARG A 62 -5.41 9.84 13.23
N ILE A 63 -6.38 8.93 13.25
CA ILE A 63 -6.77 8.10 12.10
C ILE A 63 -8.22 8.35 11.66
N GLY A 64 -9.06 8.95 12.51
CA GLY A 64 -10.42 9.33 12.18
C GLY A 64 -10.44 10.43 11.12
N ARG A 65 -11.06 10.13 9.96
CA ARG A 65 -11.19 11.04 8.80
C ARG A 65 -9.84 11.43 8.17
N SER A 66 -8.85 10.53 8.16
CA SER A 66 -7.56 10.78 7.51
C SER A 66 -7.62 10.47 6.01
N PRO A 67 -7.30 11.44 5.12
CA PRO A 67 -7.21 11.20 3.68
C PRO A 67 -6.05 10.25 3.31
N MET A 68 -5.13 9.96 4.23
CA MET A 68 -4.04 8.99 4.01
C MET A 68 -4.51 7.52 4.04
N LEU A 69 -5.75 7.25 4.50
CA LEU A 69 -6.29 5.89 4.64
C LEU A 69 -6.99 5.39 3.37
N ALA A 70 -6.34 5.50 2.21
CA ALA A 70 -6.75 4.68 1.07
C ALA A 70 -6.68 3.21 1.49
N PHE A 71 -7.72 2.41 1.20
CA PHE A 71 -7.88 1.06 1.76
C PHE A 71 -6.61 0.19 1.62
N ARG A 72 -6.00 0.16 0.43
CA ARG A 72 -4.76 -0.60 0.18
C ARG A 72 -3.57 -0.10 1.02
N ASN A 73 -3.44 1.20 1.22
CA ASN A 73 -2.40 1.78 2.06
C ASN A 73 -2.63 1.44 3.53
N PHE A 74 -3.89 1.47 3.97
CA PHE A 74 -4.27 1.05 5.32
C PHE A 74 -3.88 -0.41 5.57
N ILE A 75 -4.26 -1.35 4.70
CA ILE A 75 -3.86 -2.77 4.84
C ILE A 75 -2.35 -2.89 4.94
N THR A 76 -1.63 -2.28 3.99
CA THR A 76 -0.17 -2.37 3.94
C THR A 76 0.47 -1.87 5.23
N TYR A 77 -0.03 -0.75 5.76
CA TYR A 77 0.48 -0.14 6.97
C TYR A 77 0.22 -0.98 8.22
N ILE A 78 -0.99 -1.51 8.41
CA ILE A 78 -1.29 -2.33 9.61
C ILE A 78 -0.54 -3.68 9.60
N ARG A 79 -0.17 -4.20 8.42
CA ARG A 79 0.62 -5.44 8.33
C ARG A 79 2.09 -5.22 8.67
N ALA A 80 2.66 -4.07 8.28
CA ALA A 80 4.07 -3.72 8.48
C ALA A 80 4.21 -2.24 8.91
N PRO A 81 3.80 -1.90 10.14
CA PRO A 81 3.83 -0.53 10.64
C PRO A 81 5.26 -0.07 10.96
N ARG A 82 5.38 1.22 11.27
CA ARG A 82 6.64 1.83 11.74
C ARG A 82 6.47 2.29 13.20
N GLY A 83 7.60 2.39 13.90
CA GLY A 83 7.66 2.84 15.30
C GLY A 83 7.06 1.80 16.25
N GLU A 84 6.38 2.29 17.29
CA GLU A 84 5.81 1.47 18.38
C GLU A 84 4.48 0.81 18.03
N MET A 85 3.90 1.09 16.85
CA MET A 85 2.63 0.47 16.46
C MET A 85 2.84 -1.02 16.18
N PRO A 86 2.10 -1.93 16.84
CA PRO A 86 2.28 -3.37 16.65
C PRO A 86 1.75 -3.83 15.29
N PRO A 87 2.37 -4.85 14.66
CA PRO A 87 1.90 -5.42 13.40
C PRO A 87 0.68 -6.31 13.59
N TYR A 88 -0.33 -6.16 12.74
CA TYR A 88 -1.54 -6.98 12.72
C TYR A 88 -1.54 -7.92 11.52
N SER A 89 -1.12 -9.17 11.72
CA SER A 89 -1.09 -10.17 10.65
C SER A 89 -2.49 -10.63 10.23
N ALA A 90 -2.60 -11.29 9.07
CA ALA A 90 -3.85 -11.90 8.60
C ALA A 90 -4.41 -12.97 9.55
N LYS A 91 -3.58 -13.50 10.47
CA LYS A 91 -4.02 -14.41 11.54
C LYS A 91 -4.77 -13.68 12.66
N VAL A 92 -4.43 -12.43 12.91
CA VAL A 92 -5.06 -11.58 13.95
C VAL A 92 -6.29 -10.88 13.38
N ILE A 93 -6.15 -10.31 12.17
CA ILE A 93 -7.25 -9.66 11.45
C ILE A 93 -7.31 -10.20 10.02
N PRO A 94 -8.22 -11.14 9.72
CA PRO A 94 -8.41 -11.70 8.38
C PRO A 94 -8.76 -10.62 7.35
N GLU A 95 -8.38 -10.81 6.10
CA GLU A 95 -8.58 -9.81 5.03
C GLU A 95 -10.06 -9.41 4.82
N LYS A 96 -11.00 -10.30 5.17
CA LYS A 96 -12.45 -10.03 5.10
C LYS A 96 -12.97 -9.08 6.19
N ASP A 97 -12.22 -8.94 7.28
CA ASP A 97 -12.61 -8.20 8.48
C ASP A 97 -11.97 -6.81 8.54
N VAL A 98 -11.03 -6.54 7.61
CA VAL A 98 -10.40 -5.21 7.45
C VAL A 98 -11.16 -4.37 6.43
#